data_AF-A0A7Y4V7M2-F1
#
_entry.id   AF-A0A7Y4V7M2-F1
#
_cell.length_a   1.000
_cell.length_b   1.000
_cell.length_c   1.000
_cell.angle_alpha   90.00
_cell.angle_beta   90.00
_cell.angle_gamma   90.00
#
_symmetry.space_group_name_H-M   'P 1'
#
loop_
_entity.id
_entity.type
_entity.pdbx_description
1 polymer ?
#
loop_
_entity_poly.entity_id
_entity_poly.type
_entity_poly.pdbx_seq_one_letter_code
_entity_poly.pdbx_strand_id
1 'polypeptide(L)'
;SDFRPEALYKLYLIHRDTDSEKAATYAKQLTETYPTSTFAKILVNPNYLKETSVAAEKQKLIYKEAYRYFQQNNLRQAQEKISQALQVGETGFTPQLELLKVLITGKTEDVTRYQFELESFIKRYPAEPTKAYAEQLLAASKALLEKLEKAKGIRYSANVEGIHYFVTLYTTSDRITNTVVDALEKFNETQWAKYKLTTSNLALNDEKLVTMVVEFPDRETALSYYDKFLAQLSIAKPFSNYKFYNFVITKDNFQTFYRTKALDEYLTFFNRNYQKQNQ
;
A
#
# COMPACT_ATOMS: atom_id res chain seq x y z
N SER A 1 12.19 -24.29 -10.19
CA SER A 1 11.16 -25.30 -10.50
C SER A 1 10.61 -25.81 -9.19
N ASP A 2 9.30 -25.63 -8.97
CA ASP A 2 8.63 -25.90 -7.69
C ASP A 2 8.54 -27.41 -7.37
N PHE A 3 8.76 -28.27 -8.38
CA PHE A 3 8.76 -29.74 -8.24
C PHE A 3 10.10 -30.33 -7.79
N ARG A 4 11.16 -29.51 -7.73
CA ARG A 4 12.51 -29.99 -7.43
C ARG A 4 12.65 -30.64 -6.05
N PRO A 5 12.02 -30.12 -4.97
CA PRO A 5 12.05 -30.78 -3.65
C PRO A 5 11.36 -32.15 -3.66
N GLU A 6 10.22 -32.26 -4.35
CA GLU A 6 9.47 -33.51 -4.48
C GLU A 6 10.26 -34.56 -5.26
N ALA A 7 10.89 -34.16 -6.37
CA ALA A 7 11.72 -35.05 -7.17
C ALA A 7 12.91 -35.59 -6.38
N LEU A 8 13.60 -34.73 -5.61
CA LEU A 8 14.71 -35.15 -4.75
C LEU A 8 14.25 -36.13 -3.67
N TYR A 9 13.07 -35.90 -3.07
CA TYR A 9 12.50 -36.81 -2.08
C TYR A 9 12.15 -38.18 -2.68
N LYS A 10 11.54 -38.20 -3.87
CA LYS A 10 11.24 -39.45 -4.59
C LYS A 10 12.52 -40.22 -4.93
N LEU A 11 13.56 -39.54 -5.39
CA LEU A 11 14.87 -40.15 -5.66
C LEU A 11 15.48 -40.72 -4.37
N TYR A 12 15.40 -40.00 -3.24
CA TYR A 12 15.78 -40.55 -1.94
C TYR A 12 15.02 -41.85 -1.63
N LEU A 13 13.69 -41.86 -1.76
CA LEU A 13 12.88 -43.05 -1.46
C LEU A 13 13.23 -44.24 -2.36
N ILE A 14 13.44 -44.01 -3.65
CA ILE A 14 13.80 -45.06 -4.62
C ILE A 14 15.15 -45.69 -4.25
N HIS A 15 16.15 -44.87 -3.91
CA HIS A 15 17.49 -45.35 -3.63
C HIS A 15 17.70 -45.83 -2.20
N ARG A 16 16.80 -45.50 -1.25
CA ARG A 16 16.96 -45.81 0.17
C ARG A 16 17.24 -47.28 0.44
N ASP A 17 16.58 -48.17 -0.30
CA ASP A 17 16.62 -49.61 -0.05
C ASP A 17 17.60 -50.34 -1.00
N THR A 18 18.21 -49.64 -1.98
CA THR A 18 19.10 -50.22 -3.00
C THR A 18 20.51 -49.62 -3.07
N ASP A 19 20.67 -48.34 -2.69
CA ASP A 19 21.92 -47.57 -2.80
C ASP A 19 21.94 -46.45 -1.74
N SER A 20 22.48 -46.78 -0.56
CA SER A 20 22.45 -45.90 0.62
C SER A 20 23.25 -44.61 0.45
N GLU A 21 24.34 -44.63 -0.33
CA GLU A 21 25.15 -43.42 -0.58
C GLU A 21 24.42 -42.43 -1.50
N LYS A 22 23.76 -42.92 -2.55
CA LYS A 22 22.92 -42.06 -3.40
C LYS A 22 21.73 -41.51 -2.62
N ALA A 23 21.06 -42.33 -1.82
CA ALA A 23 19.98 -41.87 -0.96
C ALA A 23 20.46 -40.74 -0.02
N ALA A 24 21.60 -40.91 0.65
CA ALA A 24 22.18 -39.89 1.52
C ALA A 24 22.48 -38.58 0.76
N THR A 25 22.96 -38.68 -0.48
CA THR A 25 23.24 -37.52 -1.35
C THR A 25 21.96 -36.73 -1.65
N TYR A 26 20.88 -37.40 -2.06
CA TYR A 26 19.60 -36.74 -2.35
C TYR A 26 18.96 -36.16 -1.10
N ALA A 27 19.03 -36.88 0.04
CA ALA A 27 18.54 -36.37 1.32
C ALA A 27 19.27 -35.08 1.73
N LYS A 28 20.61 -35.09 1.66
CA LYS A 28 21.45 -33.92 1.97
C LYS A 28 21.11 -32.74 1.06
N GLN A 29 21.04 -32.96 -0.25
CA GLN A 29 20.69 -31.92 -1.20
C GLN A 29 19.30 -31.33 -0.93
N LEU A 30 18.32 -32.17 -0.58
CA LEU A 30 16.98 -31.73 -0.22
C LEU A 30 16.96 -30.90 1.07
N THR A 31 17.65 -31.34 2.12
CA THR A 31 17.68 -30.62 3.40
C THR A 31 18.49 -29.31 3.35
N GLU A 32 19.56 -29.26 2.56
CA GLU A 32 20.41 -28.06 2.43
C GLU A 32 19.79 -27.02 1.49
N THR A 33 19.23 -27.46 0.36
CA THR A 33 18.71 -26.54 -0.67
C THR A 33 17.26 -26.12 -0.41
N TYR A 34 16.47 -26.97 0.25
CA TYR A 34 15.05 -26.73 0.50
C TYR A 34 14.64 -27.05 1.95
N PRO A 35 15.32 -26.49 2.97
CA PRO A 35 15.13 -26.82 4.38
C PRO A 35 13.69 -26.60 4.88
N THR A 36 12.96 -25.66 4.26
CA THR A 36 11.58 -25.32 4.64
C THR A 36 10.53 -26.18 3.95
N SER A 37 10.91 -26.98 2.95
CA SER A 37 9.96 -27.84 2.23
C SER A 37 9.40 -28.95 3.13
N THR A 38 8.14 -29.32 2.92
CA THR A 38 7.52 -30.44 3.64
C THR A 38 8.34 -31.72 3.51
N PHE A 39 8.95 -31.97 2.35
CA PHE A 39 9.79 -33.12 2.11
C PHE A 39 11.08 -33.13 2.95
N ALA A 40 11.78 -31.99 3.05
CA ALA A 40 12.94 -31.86 3.93
C ALA A 40 12.56 -32.06 5.41
N LYS A 41 11.41 -31.54 5.84
CA LYS A 41 10.90 -31.71 7.21
C LYS A 41 10.53 -33.16 7.51
N ILE A 42 9.96 -33.90 6.55
CA ILE A 42 9.68 -35.34 6.70
C ILE A 42 10.98 -36.15 6.85
N LEU A 43 12.05 -35.79 6.15
CA LEU A 43 13.34 -36.47 6.30
C LEU A 43 13.94 -36.30 7.70
N VAL A 44 13.79 -35.12 8.29
CA VAL A 44 14.29 -34.83 9.64
C VAL A 44 13.37 -35.43 10.72
N ASN A 45 12.06 -35.38 10.51
CA ASN A 45 11.05 -35.92 11.40
C ASN A 45 10.02 -36.77 10.62
N PRO A 46 10.11 -38.11 10.66
CA PRO A 46 9.17 -38.99 9.97
C PRO A 46 7.70 -38.83 10.37
N ASN A 47 7.43 -38.32 11.58
CA ASN A 47 6.07 -38.08 12.08
C ASN A 47 5.53 -36.67 11.73
N TYR A 48 6.30 -35.84 11.01
CA TYR A 48 5.98 -34.44 10.73
C TYR A 48 4.56 -34.22 10.19
N LEU A 49 4.11 -35.05 9.22
CA LEU A 49 2.76 -34.94 8.66
C LEU A 49 1.66 -35.24 9.68
N LYS A 50 1.88 -36.24 10.54
CA LYS A 50 0.92 -36.60 11.59
C LYS A 50 0.86 -35.52 12.66
N GLU A 51 2.01 -35.03 13.12
CA GLU A 51 2.10 -33.96 14.11
C GLU A 51 1.48 -32.65 13.62
N THR A 52 1.77 -32.24 12.39
CA THR A 52 1.16 -31.04 11.79
C THR A 52 -0.35 -31.20 11.58
N SER A 53 -0.83 -32.40 11.25
CA SER A 53 -2.27 -32.68 11.19
C SER A 53 -2.93 -32.58 12.57
N VAL A 54 -2.31 -33.14 13.62
CA VAL A 54 -2.83 -33.07 15.00
C VAL A 54 -2.80 -31.63 15.51
N ALA A 55 -1.74 -30.89 15.22
CA ALA A 55 -1.62 -29.47 15.52
C ALA A 55 -2.72 -28.66 14.83
N ALA A 56 -3.02 -28.94 13.56
CA ALA A 56 -4.08 -28.27 12.82
C ALA A 56 -5.46 -28.54 13.42
N GLU A 57 -5.75 -29.78 13.83
CA GLU A 57 -7.02 -30.10 14.52
C GLU A 57 -7.13 -29.39 15.87
N LYS A 58 -6.04 -29.32 16.64
CA LYS A 58 -6.00 -28.55 17.90
C LYS A 58 -6.24 -27.06 17.64
N GLN A 59 -5.64 -26.49 16.59
CA GLN A 59 -5.87 -25.10 16.19
C GLN A 59 -7.32 -24.84 15.81
N LYS A 60 -7.96 -25.74 15.06
CA LYS A 60 -9.39 -25.62 14.69
C LYS A 60 -10.30 -25.59 15.91
N LEU A 61 -10.02 -26.41 16.93
CA LEU A 61 -10.77 -26.41 18.19
C LEU A 61 -10.65 -25.07 18.93
N ILE A 62 -9.43 -24.56 19.10
CA ILE A 62 -9.19 -23.27 19.76
C ILE A 62 -9.79 -22.13 18.93
N TYR A 63 -9.69 -22.18 17.60
CA TYR A 63 -10.29 -21.21 16.70
C TYR A 63 -11.81 -21.15 16.84
N LYS A 64 -12.49 -22.29 16.99
CA LYS A 64 -13.94 -22.33 17.21
C LYS A 64 -14.33 -21.51 18.46
N GLU A 65 -13.55 -21.61 19.53
CA GLU A 65 -13.75 -20.79 20.73
C GLU A 65 -13.43 -19.32 20.49
N ALA A 66 -12.29 -19.03 19.84
CA ALA A 66 -11.89 -17.67 19.50
C ALA A 66 -12.96 -16.96 18.65
N TYR A 67 -13.49 -17.67 17.65
CA TYR A 67 -14.52 -17.17 16.75
C TYR A 67 -15.84 -16.91 17.49
N ARG A 68 -16.23 -17.79 18.43
CA ARG A 68 -17.38 -17.53 19.30
C ARG A 68 -17.21 -16.25 20.12
N TYR A 69 -16.03 -16.03 20.71
CA TYR A 69 -15.73 -14.77 21.42
C TYR A 69 -15.77 -13.56 20.49
N PHE A 70 -15.22 -13.69 19.28
CA PHE A 70 -15.29 -12.64 18.26
C PHE A 70 -16.73 -12.29 17.89
N GLN A 71 -17.59 -13.29 17.65
CA GLN A 71 -19.02 -13.09 17.36
C GLN A 71 -19.77 -12.41 18.52
N GLN A 72 -19.36 -12.68 19.76
CA GLN A 72 -19.88 -12.03 20.97
C GLN A 72 -19.25 -10.65 21.24
N ASN A 73 -18.42 -10.14 20.32
CA ASN A 73 -17.65 -8.90 20.47
C ASN A 73 -16.72 -8.88 21.71
N ASN A 74 -16.37 -10.05 22.25
CA ASN A 74 -15.39 -10.21 23.33
C ASN A 74 -13.98 -10.34 22.73
N LEU A 75 -13.47 -9.22 22.21
CA LEU A 75 -12.28 -9.19 21.35
C LEU A 75 -10.98 -9.57 22.09
N ARG A 76 -10.86 -9.20 23.37
CA ARG A 76 -9.71 -9.58 24.21
C ARG A 76 -9.60 -11.10 24.34
N GLN A 77 -10.69 -11.77 24.68
CA GLN A 77 -10.70 -13.23 24.82
C GLN A 77 -10.47 -13.93 23.48
N ALA A 78 -11.01 -13.39 22.38
CA ALA A 78 -10.74 -13.89 21.04
C ALA A 78 -9.25 -13.80 20.70
N GLN A 79 -8.60 -12.68 20.99
CA GLN A 79 -7.17 -12.46 20.72
C GLN A 79 -6.27 -13.36 21.58
N GLU A 80 -6.61 -13.57 22.85
CA GLU A 80 -5.93 -14.53 23.74
C GLU A 80 -5.99 -15.96 23.16
N LYS A 81 -7.18 -16.39 22.71
CA LYS A 81 -7.36 -17.72 22.09
C LYS A 81 -6.60 -17.87 20.78
N ILE A 82 -6.57 -16.83 19.93
CA ILE A 82 -5.76 -16.87 18.70
C ILE A 82 -4.28 -16.98 19.03
N SER A 83 -3.79 -16.24 20.03
CA SER A 83 -2.40 -16.32 20.46
C SER A 83 -2.04 -17.72 20.96
N GLN A 84 -2.95 -18.35 21.73
CA GLN A 84 -2.83 -19.74 22.16
C GLN A 84 -2.79 -20.72 20.97
N ALA A 85 -3.62 -20.52 19.95
CA ALA A 85 -3.66 -21.38 18.76
C ALA A 85 -2.37 -21.24 17.92
N LEU A 86 -1.82 -20.04 17.79
CA LEU A 86 -0.57 -19.79 17.07
C LEU A 86 0.65 -20.41 17.78
N GLN A 87 0.63 -20.49 19.11
CA GLN A 87 1.67 -21.18 19.89
C GLN A 87 1.70 -22.70 19.66
N VAL A 88 0.64 -23.30 19.10
CA VAL A 88 0.63 -24.73 18.74
C VAL A 88 1.62 -25.04 17.60
N GLY A 89 1.94 -24.05 16.77
CA GLY A 89 2.88 -24.17 15.65
C GLY A 89 2.29 -23.67 14.33
N GLU A 90 3.11 -23.67 13.28
CA GLU A 90 2.63 -23.35 11.92
C GLU A 90 2.03 -24.59 11.25
N THR A 91 0.81 -24.45 10.73
CA THR A 91 0.09 -25.52 10.01
C THR A 91 -0.68 -24.92 8.83
N GLY A 92 -1.33 -25.78 8.02
CA GLY A 92 -2.24 -25.32 6.97
C GLY A 92 -3.49 -24.55 7.48
N PHE A 93 -3.71 -24.49 8.80
CA PHE A 93 -4.79 -23.71 9.42
C PHE A 93 -4.33 -22.34 9.99
N THR A 94 -3.02 -22.08 9.99
CA THR A 94 -2.46 -20.80 10.45
C THR A 94 -3.02 -19.58 9.69
N PRO A 95 -3.24 -19.60 8.36
CA PRO A 95 -3.82 -18.46 7.65
C PRO A 95 -5.21 -18.05 8.18
N GLN A 96 -6.03 -18.99 8.62
CA GLN A 96 -7.37 -18.73 9.16
C GLN A 96 -7.30 -18.07 10.55
N LEU A 97 -6.33 -18.48 11.38
CA LEU A 97 -6.04 -17.85 12.67
C LEU A 97 -5.58 -16.40 12.48
N GLU A 98 -4.62 -16.18 11.58
CA GLU A 98 -4.08 -14.85 11.32
C GLU A 98 -5.12 -13.93 10.68
N LEU A 99 -5.96 -14.43 9.77
CA LEU A 99 -7.06 -13.64 9.24
C LEU A 99 -8.01 -13.18 10.34
N LEU A 100 -8.41 -14.05 11.27
CA LEU A 100 -9.27 -13.64 12.40
C LEU A 100 -8.58 -12.60 13.30
N LYS A 101 -7.26 -12.67 13.48
CA LYS A 101 -6.50 -11.64 14.18
C LYS A 101 -6.61 -10.30 13.46
N VAL A 102 -6.47 -10.27 12.12
CA VAL A 102 -6.64 -9.06 11.30
C VAL A 102 -8.06 -8.50 11.42
N LEU A 103 -9.08 -9.36 11.47
CA LEU A 103 -10.47 -8.93 11.70
C LEU A 103 -10.68 -8.29 13.08
N ILE A 104 -9.99 -8.79 14.10
CA ILE A 104 -10.00 -8.17 15.44
C ILE A 104 -9.35 -6.78 15.37
N THR A 105 -8.19 -6.65 14.70
CA THR A 105 -7.54 -5.34 14.48
C THR A 105 -8.51 -4.34 13.85
N GLY A 106 -9.31 -4.74 12.85
CA GLY A 106 -10.31 -3.87 12.23
C GLY A 106 -11.44 -3.41 13.14
N LYS A 107 -11.61 -4.04 14.32
CA LYS A 107 -12.57 -3.63 15.36
C LYS A 107 -11.92 -2.88 16.53
N THR A 108 -10.61 -3.00 16.73
CA THR A 108 -9.91 -2.45 17.91
C THR A 108 -8.98 -1.29 17.59
N GLU A 109 -8.45 -1.22 16.36
CA GLU A 109 -7.47 -0.23 15.93
C GLU A 109 -8.03 0.71 14.86
N ASP A 110 -7.25 1.72 14.48
CA ASP A 110 -7.61 2.63 13.40
C ASP A 110 -7.53 1.96 12.01
N VAL A 111 -8.20 2.60 11.05
CA VAL A 111 -8.32 2.10 9.67
C VAL A 111 -6.96 1.93 8.97
N THR A 112 -5.97 2.77 9.30
CA THR A 112 -4.61 2.68 8.71
C THR A 112 -3.93 1.41 9.18
N ARG A 113 -3.98 1.13 10.49
CA ARG A 113 -3.43 -0.10 11.06
C ARG A 113 -4.12 -1.33 10.47
N TYR A 114 -5.44 -1.29 10.32
CA TYR A 114 -6.20 -2.39 9.73
C TYR A 114 -5.80 -2.66 8.26
N GLN A 115 -5.67 -1.61 7.44
CA GLN A 115 -5.25 -1.73 6.04
C GLN A 115 -3.83 -2.31 5.93
N PHE A 116 -2.90 -1.86 6.78
CA PHE A 116 -1.54 -2.38 6.82
C PHE A 116 -1.48 -3.88 7.14
N GLU A 117 -2.28 -4.34 8.10
CA GLU A 117 -2.36 -5.76 8.48
C GLU A 117 -2.97 -6.62 7.36
N LEU A 118 -3.98 -6.11 6.65
CA LEU A 118 -4.54 -6.78 5.47
C LEU A 118 -3.50 -6.91 4.34
N GLU A 119 -2.77 -5.83 4.03
CA GLU A 119 -1.71 -5.85 3.01
C GLU A 119 -0.58 -6.83 3.38
N SER A 120 -0.19 -6.85 4.66
CA SER A 120 0.79 -7.80 5.19
C SER A 120 0.31 -9.25 5.07
N PHE A 121 -0.96 -9.50 5.39
CA PHE A 121 -1.59 -10.81 5.26
C PHE A 121 -1.60 -11.30 3.80
N ILE A 122 -2.05 -10.45 2.87
CA ILE A 122 -2.12 -10.78 1.42
C ILE A 122 -0.74 -11.12 0.87
N LYS A 123 0.29 -10.37 1.29
CA LYS A 123 1.68 -10.63 0.89
C LYS A 123 2.21 -11.95 1.45
N ARG A 124 1.84 -12.30 2.69
CA ARG A 124 2.28 -13.53 3.35
C ARG A 124 1.59 -14.78 2.80
N TYR A 125 0.33 -14.67 2.38
CA TYR A 125 -0.50 -15.80 1.93
C TYR A 125 -1.00 -15.63 0.48
N PRO A 126 -0.10 -15.58 -0.52
CA PRO A 126 -0.46 -15.25 -1.90
C PRO A 126 -1.29 -16.31 -2.63
N ALA A 127 -1.29 -17.56 -2.14
CA ALA A 127 -1.95 -18.72 -2.74
C ALA A 127 -3.08 -19.33 -1.88
N GLU A 128 -3.42 -18.70 -0.75
CA GLU A 128 -4.45 -19.22 0.15
C GLU A 128 -5.86 -18.74 -0.26
N PRO A 129 -6.91 -19.56 -0.08
CA PRO A 129 -8.29 -19.13 -0.34
C PRO A 129 -8.72 -17.89 0.48
N THR A 130 -8.12 -17.69 1.67
CA THR A 130 -8.37 -16.54 2.55
C THR A 130 -7.90 -15.21 1.96
N LYS A 131 -6.99 -15.23 0.97
CA LYS A 131 -6.48 -14.03 0.30
C LYS A 131 -7.59 -13.22 -0.36
N ALA A 132 -8.44 -13.87 -1.16
CA ALA A 132 -9.50 -13.18 -1.90
C ALA A 132 -10.44 -12.41 -0.96
N TYR A 133 -10.74 -12.99 0.19
CA TYR A 133 -11.53 -12.32 1.22
C TYR A 133 -10.79 -11.15 1.86
N ALA A 134 -9.48 -11.28 2.16
CA ALA A 134 -8.66 -10.18 2.66
C ALA A 134 -8.55 -9.02 1.65
N GLU A 135 -8.44 -9.30 0.36
CA GLU A 135 -8.45 -8.30 -0.72
C GLU A 135 -9.78 -7.54 -0.78
N GLN A 136 -10.90 -8.25 -0.66
CA GLN A 136 -12.22 -7.63 -0.59
C GLN A 136 -12.36 -6.68 0.62
N LEU A 137 -11.88 -7.12 1.79
CA LEU A 137 -11.88 -6.29 3.01
C LEU A 137 -10.99 -5.05 2.86
N LEU A 138 -9.82 -5.19 2.25
CA LEU A 138 -8.90 -4.08 1.99
C LEU A 138 -9.54 -3.06 1.05
N ALA A 139 -10.14 -3.52 -0.05
CA ALA A 139 -10.84 -2.66 -1.01
C ALA A 139 -12.01 -1.93 -0.34
N ALA A 140 -12.84 -2.65 0.43
CA ALA A 140 -13.96 -2.07 1.16
C ALA A 140 -13.52 -1.02 2.20
N SER A 141 -12.42 -1.29 2.92
CA SER A 141 -11.83 -0.37 3.89
C SER A 141 -11.35 0.92 3.21
N LYS A 142 -10.66 0.82 2.07
CA LYS A 142 -10.20 1.98 1.28
C LYS A 142 -11.39 2.80 0.76
N ALA A 143 -12.41 2.13 0.22
CA ALA A 143 -13.62 2.79 -0.27
C ALA A 143 -14.42 3.48 0.85
N LEU A 144 -14.51 2.87 2.03
CA LEU A 144 -15.17 3.48 3.19
C LEU A 144 -14.42 4.74 3.64
N LEU A 145 -13.09 4.68 3.75
CA LEU A 145 -12.28 5.85 4.11
C LEU A 145 -12.50 6.98 3.11
N GLU A 146 -12.45 6.68 1.82
CA GLU A 146 -12.75 7.66 0.77
C GLU A 146 -14.16 8.26 0.92
N LYS A 147 -15.17 7.43 1.19
CA LYS A 147 -16.56 7.89 1.40
C LYS A 147 -16.68 8.77 2.64
N LEU A 148 -16.05 8.40 3.75
CA LEU A 148 -16.09 9.17 5.01
C LEU A 148 -15.39 10.52 4.85
N GLU A 149 -14.28 10.56 4.10
CA GLU A 149 -13.58 11.80 3.77
C GLU A 149 -14.43 12.70 2.86
N LYS A 150 -15.12 12.14 1.86
CA LYS A 150 -16.09 12.89 1.04
C LYS A 150 -17.28 13.40 1.89
N ALA A 151 -17.79 12.58 2.81
CA ALA A 151 -18.97 12.89 3.63
C ALA A 151 -18.74 13.97 4.69
N LYS A 152 -17.50 14.15 5.18
CA LYS A 152 -17.16 15.24 6.13
C LYS A 152 -17.24 16.64 5.48
N GLY A 153 -17.44 16.70 4.16
CA GLY A 153 -17.29 17.91 3.36
C GLY A 153 -15.82 18.29 3.33
N ILE A 154 -15.16 18.13 2.18
CA ILE A 154 -13.76 18.51 2.02
C ILE A 154 -13.62 19.99 2.40
N ARG A 155 -13.01 20.26 3.55
CA ARG A 155 -12.70 21.62 4.01
C ARG A 155 -11.20 21.81 3.97
N TYR A 156 -10.76 22.53 2.95
CA TYR A 156 -9.40 23.07 2.95
C TYR A 156 -9.26 24.14 4.03
N SER A 157 -8.10 24.18 4.66
CA SER A 157 -7.73 25.17 5.65
C SER A 157 -7.76 26.55 5.01
N ALA A 158 -8.58 27.45 5.55
CA ALA A 158 -8.62 28.85 5.16
C ALA A 158 -7.33 29.61 5.59
N ASN A 159 -6.52 29.02 6.46
CA ASN A 159 -5.19 29.53 6.73
C ASN A 159 -4.27 29.23 5.53
N VAL A 160 -4.08 30.26 4.70
CA VAL A 160 -3.24 30.25 3.50
C VAL A 160 -1.89 30.93 3.74
N GLU A 161 -1.42 30.94 4.98
CA GLU A 161 -0.08 31.43 5.35
C GLU A 161 0.95 30.30 5.35
N GLY A 162 2.23 30.66 5.22
CA GLY A 162 3.36 29.73 5.29
C GLY A 162 3.77 29.13 3.95
N ILE A 163 4.40 27.95 3.99
CA ILE A 163 5.03 27.32 2.82
C ILE A 163 3.98 26.88 1.79
N HIS A 164 4.24 27.23 0.53
CA HIS A 164 3.38 26.92 -0.61
C HIS A 164 4.10 26.07 -1.65
N TYR A 165 3.29 25.30 -2.38
CA TYR A 165 3.67 24.54 -3.56
C TYR A 165 2.92 25.08 -4.76
N PHE A 166 3.58 25.15 -5.92
CA PHE A 166 2.88 25.25 -7.20
C PHE A 166 2.60 23.84 -7.67
N VAL A 167 1.38 23.59 -8.15
CA VAL A 167 0.92 22.27 -8.57
C VAL A 167 0.32 22.36 -9.97
N THR A 168 0.73 21.43 -10.83
CA THR A 168 0.16 21.24 -12.16
C THR A 168 -0.30 19.79 -12.34
N LEU A 169 -1.55 19.58 -12.77
CA LEU A 169 -2.13 18.27 -13.01
C LEU A 169 -2.45 18.07 -14.48
N TYR A 170 -2.21 16.85 -14.95
CA TYR A 170 -2.44 16.43 -16.33
C TYR A 170 -2.76 14.93 -16.38
N THR A 171 -3.21 14.46 -17.54
CA THR A 171 -3.68 13.09 -17.73
C THR A 171 -2.51 12.11 -17.81
N THR A 172 -2.60 10.99 -17.11
CA THR A 172 -1.60 9.91 -17.16
C THR A 172 -1.43 9.37 -18.59
N SER A 173 -2.51 9.30 -19.37
CA SER A 173 -2.50 8.80 -20.76
C SER A 173 -1.68 9.66 -21.73
N ASP A 174 -1.43 10.92 -21.40
CA ASP A 174 -0.72 11.86 -22.28
C ASP A 174 0.79 11.54 -22.32
N ARG A 175 1.34 10.85 -21.30
CA ARG A 175 2.75 10.43 -21.19
C ARG A 175 3.78 11.57 -21.35
N ILE A 176 3.43 12.76 -20.86
CA ILE A 176 4.22 14.00 -21.00
C ILE A 176 5.01 14.39 -19.74
N THR A 177 5.09 13.52 -18.73
CA THR A 177 5.69 13.84 -17.42
C THR A 177 7.08 14.43 -17.52
N ASN A 178 7.99 13.79 -18.26
CA ASN A 178 9.36 14.29 -18.39
C ASN A 178 9.38 15.66 -19.07
N THR A 179 8.59 15.86 -20.13
CA THR A 179 8.52 17.15 -20.82
C THR A 179 7.98 18.27 -19.93
N VAL A 180 7.01 17.97 -19.05
CA VAL A 180 6.49 18.92 -18.06
C VAL A 180 7.56 19.26 -17.02
N VAL A 181 8.27 18.25 -16.52
CA VAL A 181 9.36 18.43 -15.54
C VAL A 181 10.48 19.28 -16.13
N ASP A 182 11.00 18.92 -17.30
CA ASP A 182 12.08 19.64 -17.99
C ASP A 182 11.73 21.12 -18.21
N ALA A 183 10.49 21.39 -18.62
CA ALA A 183 10.02 22.75 -18.86
C ALA A 183 9.92 23.58 -17.56
N LEU A 184 9.44 22.97 -16.47
CA LEU A 184 9.40 23.61 -15.14
C LEU A 184 10.80 23.85 -14.58
N GLU A 185 11.71 22.88 -14.69
CA GLU A 185 13.10 23.02 -14.23
C GLU A 185 13.82 24.13 -14.98
N LYS A 186 13.71 24.16 -16.32
CA LYS A 186 14.26 25.26 -17.13
C LYS A 186 13.67 26.62 -16.74
N PHE A 187 12.36 26.69 -16.48
CA PHE A 187 11.71 27.91 -16.03
C PHE A 187 12.21 28.34 -14.63
N ASN A 188 12.42 27.38 -13.73
CA ASN A 188 12.94 27.61 -12.39
C ASN A 188 14.38 28.14 -12.43
N GLU A 189 15.25 27.52 -13.21
CA GLU A 189 16.66 27.92 -13.36
C GLU A 189 16.80 29.31 -13.97
N THR A 190 15.99 29.64 -14.97
CA THR A 190 16.13 30.90 -15.71
C THR A 190 15.49 32.10 -15.01
N GLN A 191 14.39 31.91 -14.28
CA GLN A 191 13.58 33.00 -13.73
C GLN A 191 13.48 33.00 -12.21
N TRP A 192 13.79 31.88 -11.55
CA TRP A 192 13.54 31.65 -10.12
C TRP A 192 14.73 31.05 -9.35
N ALA A 193 15.94 31.10 -9.92
CA ALA A 193 17.16 30.50 -9.36
C ALA A 193 17.41 30.87 -7.89
N LYS A 194 17.03 32.09 -7.48
CA LYS A 194 17.20 32.58 -6.11
C LYS A 194 16.49 31.73 -5.05
N TYR A 195 15.40 31.03 -5.42
CA TYR A 195 14.59 30.22 -4.51
C TYR A 195 15.01 28.75 -4.46
N LYS A 196 15.97 28.30 -5.30
CA LYS A 196 16.45 26.90 -5.36
C LYS A 196 15.31 25.88 -5.40
N LEU A 197 14.31 26.17 -6.22
CA LEU A 197 13.10 25.35 -6.34
C LEU A 197 13.45 23.96 -6.88
N THR A 198 12.69 22.96 -6.44
CA THR A 198 12.78 21.57 -6.88
C THR A 198 11.44 21.12 -7.44
N THR A 199 11.48 20.21 -8.41
CA THR A 199 10.29 19.63 -9.02
C THR A 199 10.10 18.20 -8.50
N SER A 200 8.88 17.82 -8.15
CA SER A 200 8.51 16.48 -7.72
C SER A 200 7.30 15.98 -8.50
N ASN A 201 7.21 14.68 -8.72
CA ASN A 201 6.10 14.05 -9.44
C ASN A 201 5.47 12.92 -8.63
N LEU A 202 4.14 12.88 -8.61
CA LEU A 202 3.34 11.89 -7.88
C LEU A 202 2.12 11.48 -8.72
N ALA A 203 1.68 10.23 -8.60
CA ALA A 203 0.37 9.81 -9.10
C ALA A 203 -0.72 10.29 -8.13
N LEU A 204 -1.79 10.94 -8.64
CA LEU A 204 -2.98 11.28 -7.83
C LEU A 204 -3.98 10.12 -7.81
N ASN A 205 -4.23 9.54 -8.99
CA ASN A 205 -5.03 8.35 -9.23
C ASN A 205 -4.60 7.72 -10.56
N ASP A 206 -5.32 6.70 -11.02
CA ASP A 206 -4.97 6.00 -12.26
C ASP A 206 -5.05 6.90 -13.51
N GLU A 207 -5.82 7.99 -13.46
CA GLU A 207 -6.08 8.89 -14.59
C GLU A 207 -5.25 10.17 -14.58
N LYS A 208 -4.76 10.61 -13.42
CA LYS A 208 -4.11 11.92 -13.24
C LYS A 208 -2.77 11.83 -12.51
N LEU A 209 -1.83 12.61 -13.02
CA LEU A 209 -0.53 12.86 -12.40
C LEU A 209 -0.48 14.28 -11.82
N VAL A 210 0.37 14.45 -10.81
CA VAL A 210 0.69 15.73 -10.17
C VAL A 210 2.18 15.97 -10.37
N THR A 211 2.53 17.07 -11.01
CA THR A 211 3.89 17.63 -10.92
C THR A 211 3.82 18.89 -10.04
N MET A 212 4.72 19.01 -9.09
CA MET A 212 4.75 20.11 -8.13
C MET A 212 6.13 20.76 -8.06
N VAL A 213 6.15 22.06 -7.83
CA VAL A 213 7.36 22.85 -7.60
C VAL A 213 7.36 23.34 -6.16
N VAL A 214 8.45 23.07 -5.45
CA VAL A 214 8.57 23.21 -3.99
C VAL A 214 9.95 23.78 -3.60
N GLU A 215 10.13 24.53 -2.52
CA GLU A 215 9.17 25.09 -1.57
C GLU A 215 9.15 26.62 -1.71
N PHE A 216 7.99 27.22 -1.95
CA PHE A 216 7.84 28.68 -1.91
C PHE A 216 7.64 29.13 -0.45
N PRO A 217 8.33 30.18 0.01
CA PRO A 217 8.31 30.58 1.42
C PRO A 217 6.94 31.09 1.89
N ASP A 218 6.18 31.69 0.99
CA ASP A 218 4.92 32.36 1.28
C ASP A 218 3.96 32.34 0.08
N ARG A 219 2.73 32.77 0.35
CA ARG A 219 1.64 32.87 -0.62
C ARG A 219 1.97 33.79 -1.79
N GLU A 220 2.58 34.94 -1.51
CA GLU A 220 2.83 35.98 -2.52
C GLU A 220 3.86 35.50 -3.56
N THR A 221 4.92 34.86 -3.10
CA THR A 221 5.95 34.26 -3.96
C THR A 221 5.35 33.16 -4.82
N ALA A 222 4.53 32.27 -4.24
CA ALA A 222 3.88 31.20 -5.00
C ALA A 222 2.91 31.76 -6.05
N LEU A 223 2.10 32.77 -5.70
CA LEU A 223 1.20 33.42 -6.66
C LEU A 223 1.98 34.13 -7.78
N SER A 224 3.09 34.79 -7.46
CA SER A 224 3.96 35.38 -8.48
C SER A 224 4.50 34.32 -9.45
N TYR A 225 4.85 33.13 -8.94
CA TYR A 225 5.25 31.99 -9.77
C TYR A 225 4.12 31.53 -10.67
N TYR A 226 2.93 31.33 -10.09
CA TYR A 226 1.72 30.94 -10.80
C TYR A 226 1.38 31.91 -11.95
N ASP A 227 1.38 33.21 -11.68
CA ASP A 227 1.05 34.24 -12.67
C ASP A 227 2.06 34.25 -13.82
N LYS A 228 3.37 34.16 -13.52
CA LYS A 228 4.39 34.08 -14.59
C LYS A 228 4.31 32.78 -15.37
N PHE A 229 4.03 31.66 -14.70
CA PHE A 229 3.81 30.37 -15.36
C PHE A 229 2.64 30.47 -16.34
N LEU A 230 1.50 31.04 -15.91
CA LEU A 230 0.35 31.24 -16.79
C LEU A 230 0.68 32.14 -17.98
N ALA A 231 1.37 33.25 -17.76
CA ALA A 231 1.69 34.21 -18.81
C ALA A 231 2.71 33.71 -19.85
N GLN A 232 3.58 32.77 -19.48
CA GLN A 232 4.71 32.38 -20.33
C GLN A 232 4.69 30.90 -20.70
N LEU A 233 4.63 30.03 -19.69
CA LEU A 233 4.82 28.59 -19.88
C LEU A 233 3.52 27.90 -20.30
N SER A 234 2.38 28.31 -19.75
CA SER A 234 1.08 27.67 -20.01
C SER A 234 0.60 27.81 -21.47
N ILE A 235 1.03 28.88 -22.15
CA ILE A 235 0.71 29.16 -23.56
C ILE A 235 1.72 28.54 -24.53
N ALA A 236 2.87 28.09 -24.04
CA ALA A 236 3.91 27.45 -24.82
C ALA A 236 3.75 25.92 -24.87
N LYS A 237 4.39 25.26 -25.83
CA LYS A 237 4.47 23.79 -25.84
C LYS A 237 5.39 23.31 -24.69
N PRO A 238 5.05 22.19 -24.01
CA PRO A 238 3.94 21.29 -24.28
C PRO A 238 2.58 21.73 -23.69
N PHE A 239 2.56 22.72 -22.80
CA PHE A 239 1.38 23.04 -21.99
C PHE A 239 0.14 23.43 -22.79
N SER A 240 0.32 24.16 -23.89
CA SER A 240 -0.79 24.56 -24.75
C SER A 240 -1.46 23.42 -25.54
N ASN A 241 -0.84 22.23 -25.59
CA ASN A 241 -1.39 21.08 -26.31
C ASN A 241 -2.30 20.19 -25.45
N TYR A 242 -2.28 20.35 -24.11
CA TYR A 242 -2.98 19.45 -23.20
C TYR A 242 -3.78 20.22 -22.16
N LYS A 243 -4.70 19.53 -21.50
CA LYS A 243 -5.49 20.11 -20.41
C LYS A 243 -4.70 20.04 -19.11
N PHE A 244 -4.39 21.20 -18.55
CA PHE A 244 -3.76 21.30 -17.24
C PHE A 244 -4.69 21.95 -16.21
N TYR A 245 -4.58 21.51 -14.96
CA TYR A 245 -5.11 22.23 -13.81
C TYR A 245 -3.94 22.76 -13.01
N ASN A 246 -3.84 24.09 -12.90
CA ASN A 246 -2.73 24.77 -12.25
C ASN A 246 -3.26 25.55 -11.05
N PHE A 247 -2.58 25.47 -9.91
CA PHE A 247 -2.91 26.23 -8.70
C PHE A 247 -1.71 26.28 -7.75
N VAL A 248 -1.80 27.13 -6.73
CA VAL A 248 -0.87 27.10 -5.59
C VAL A 248 -1.57 26.66 -4.34
N ILE A 249 -0.88 25.92 -3.48
CA ILE A 249 -1.46 25.21 -2.34
C ILE A 249 -0.49 25.19 -1.15
N THR A 250 -0.99 25.39 0.07
CA THR A 250 -0.17 25.18 1.28
C THR A 250 0.18 23.71 1.45
N LYS A 251 1.26 23.42 2.18
CA LYS A 251 1.63 22.05 2.55
C LYS A 251 0.46 21.26 3.19
N ASP A 252 -0.26 21.87 4.12
CA ASP A 252 -1.38 21.24 4.83
C ASP A 252 -2.56 20.96 3.90
N ASN A 253 -2.90 21.91 3.03
CA ASN A 253 -3.96 21.72 2.05
C ASN A 253 -3.55 20.68 0.99
N PHE A 254 -2.26 20.56 0.66
CA PHE A 254 -1.77 19.53 -0.24
C PHE A 254 -1.95 18.13 0.33
N GLN A 255 -1.69 17.92 1.62
CA GLN A 255 -1.97 16.63 2.27
C GLN A 255 -3.46 16.28 2.19
N THR A 256 -4.34 17.26 2.44
CA THR A 256 -5.79 17.08 2.33
C THR A 256 -6.18 16.77 0.88
N PHE A 257 -5.67 17.54 -0.08
CA PHE A 257 -5.93 17.37 -1.50
C PHE A 257 -5.47 16.01 -2.02
N TYR A 258 -4.26 15.59 -1.67
CA TYR A 258 -3.70 14.32 -2.11
C TYR A 258 -4.45 13.13 -1.51
N ARG A 259 -4.89 13.22 -0.25
CA ARG A 259 -5.71 12.19 0.41
C ARG A 259 -7.11 12.09 -0.18
N THR A 260 -7.76 13.23 -0.40
CA THR A 260 -9.18 13.29 -0.80
C THR A 260 -9.38 13.22 -2.32
N LYS A 261 -8.34 13.54 -3.10
CA LYS A 261 -8.37 13.66 -4.57
C LYS A 261 -9.43 14.64 -5.07
N ALA A 262 -9.87 15.55 -4.19
CA ALA A 262 -10.98 16.46 -4.39
C ALA A 262 -10.57 17.70 -5.18
N LEU A 263 -10.29 17.49 -6.47
CA LEU A 263 -9.79 18.54 -7.36
C LEU A 263 -10.78 19.69 -7.52
N ASP A 264 -12.05 19.40 -7.77
CA ASP A 264 -13.04 20.44 -8.06
C ASP A 264 -13.33 21.30 -6.82
N GLU A 265 -13.35 20.68 -5.64
CA GLU A 265 -13.45 21.37 -4.36
C GLU A 265 -12.21 22.24 -4.11
N TYR A 266 -11.02 21.75 -4.44
CA TYR A 266 -9.80 22.53 -4.28
C TYR A 266 -9.77 23.73 -5.22
N LEU A 267 -10.14 23.56 -6.49
CA LEU A 267 -10.21 24.66 -7.45
C LEU A 267 -11.22 25.72 -6.99
N THR A 268 -12.36 25.29 -6.43
CA THR A 268 -13.35 26.20 -5.83
C THR A 268 -12.77 26.95 -4.63
N PHE A 269 -12.04 26.27 -3.75
CA PHE A 269 -11.36 26.88 -2.62
C PHE A 269 -10.27 27.86 -3.08
N PHE A 270 -9.45 27.47 -4.05
CA PHE A 270 -8.38 28.28 -4.62
C PHE A 270 -8.92 29.59 -5.19
N ASN A 271 -9.96 29.53 -6.03
CA ASN A 271 -10.59 30.72 -6.60
C ASN A 271 -11.14 31.69 -5.54
N ARG A 272 -11.61 31.17 -4.40
CA ARG A 272 -12.16 32.00 -3.32
C ARG A 272 -11.11 32.63 -2.41
N ASN A 273 -9.97 31.96 -2.21
CA ASN A 273 -9.00 32.32 -1.16
C ASN A 273 -7.67 32.86 -1.70
N TYR A 274 -7.36 32.63 -2.98
CA TYR A 274 -6.08 33.02 -3.61
C TYR A 274 -6.23 34.03 -4.74
N GLN A 275 -7.33 34.00 -5.48
CA GLN A 275 -7.58 35.03 -6.49
C GLN A 275 -8.15 36.27 -5.80
N LYS A 276 -7.55 37.44 -6.08
CA LYS A 276 -8.11 38.72 -5.62
C LYS A 276 -9.55 38.81 -6.10
N GLN A 277 -10.49 39.03 -5.18
CA GLN A 277 -11.81 39.54 -5.56
C GLN A 277 -11.56 40.87 -6.27
N ASN A 278 -11.66 40.90 -7.60
CA ASN A 278 -11.77 42.14 -8.33
C ASN A 278 -13.11 42.76 -7.94
N GLN A 279 -13.09 43.63 -6.93
CA GLN A 279 -14.08 44.69 -6.70
C GLN A 279 -13.34 45.95 -6.25
#